data_AF-A0A9X6AAD0-F1
#
_entry.id   AF-A0A9X6AAD0-F1
#
_cell.length_a   1.000
_cell.length_b   1.000
_cell.length_c   1.000
_cell.angle_alpha   90.00
_cell.angle_beta   90.00
_cell.angle_gamma   90.00
#
_symmetry.space_group_name_H-M   'P 1'
#
loop_
_entity.id
_entity.type
_entity.pdbx_description
1 polymer ?
#
loop_
_entity_poly.entity_id
_entity_poly.type
_entity_poly.pdbx_seq_one_letter_code
_entity_poly.pdbx_strand_id
1 'polypeptide(L)'
;MTGRSAVPEVIWARPERAGRGPRAAHSRADIAAAAVRIADADGLEGVSMRHVATALGCGTMSLYNYVPRKEDLYELMVDAISGEHDSWEPTGDWRADMLRVAHQTRALMHRHPWLPRLMSPVYGFSPNALRYLEHCLVCLDPLDASYGTKME
;
A
#
# COMPACT_ATOMS: atom_id res chain seq x y z
N MET A 1 -28.39 20.02 9.70
CA MET A 1 -27.73 18.77 10.11
C MET A 1 -27.43 17.95 8.86
N THR A 2 -26.29 18.20 8.23
CA THR A 2 -25.84 17.44 7.06
C THR A 2 -25.22 16.14 7.55
N GLY A 3 -25.88 15.02 7.24
CA GLY A 3 -25.37 13.68 7.50
C GLY A 3 -24.01 13.52 6.83
N ARG A 4 -22.99 13.28 7.64
CA ARG A 4 -21.65 12.91 7.22
C ARG A 4 -21.78 11.66 6.33
N SER A 5 -21.29 11.72 5.09
CA SER A 5 -21.34 10.58 4.18
C SER A 5 -20.74 9.35 4.87
N ALA A 6 -21.46 8.24 4.86
CA ALA A 6 -21.14 7.00 5.59
C ALA A 6 -20.02 6.16 4.93
N VAL A 7 -19.38 6.68 3.89
CA VAL A 7 -18.22 6.04 3.26
C VAL A 7 -16.96 6.49 4.01
N PRO A 8 -16.16 5.58 4.60
CA PRO A 8 -14.85 5.94 5.12
C PRO A 8 -14.05 6.53 3.95
N GLU A 9 -13.75 7.82 4.02
CA GLU A 9 -12.97 8.49 2.98
C GLU A 9 -11.57 7.86 2.98
N VAL A 10 -11.25 7.11 1.92
CA VAL A 10 -9.94 6.48 1.71
C VAL A 10 -8.85 7.54 1.67
N ILE A 11 -7.66 7.22 2.19
CA ILE A 11 -6.57 8.21 2.29
C ILE A 11 -6.22 8.84 0.93
N TRP A 12 -6.38 8.07 -0.15
CA TRP A 12 -6.13 8.48 -1.53
C TRP A 12 -7.11 9.52 -2.10
N ALA A 13 -8.33 9.59 -1.57
CA ALA A 13 -9.31 10.60 -1.96
C ALA A 13 -9.09 11.93 -1.23
N ARG A 14 -8.35 11.91 -0.11
CA ARG A 14 -8.06 13.11 0.68
C ARG A 14 -6.91 13.89 0.06
N PRO A 15 -7.00 15.24 0.03
CA PRO A 15 -5.84 16.05 -0.31
C PRO A 15 -4.67 15.70 0.60
N GLU A 16 -3.45 15.70 0.06
CA GLU A 16 -2.26 15.20 0.76
C GLU A 16 -2.04 15.90 2.11
N ARG A 17 -2.44 17.17 2.21
CA ARG A 17 -2.43 17.96 3.43
C ARG A 17 -3.72 18.77 3.58
N ALA A 18 -4.30 18.76 4.78
CA ALA A 18 -5.35 19.69 5.16
C ALA A 18 -4.72 21.01 5.65
N GLY A 19 -4.46 21.98 4.76
CA GLY A 19 -4.07 23.34 5.17
C GLY A 19 -3.33 24.17 4.12
N ARG A 20 -3.48 25.49 4.21
CA ARG A 20 -2.74 26.50 3.42
C ARG A 20 -1.51 26.95 4.20
N GLY A 21 -0.31 26.84 3.61
CA GLY A 21 0.95 27.23 4.25
C GLY A 21 2.18 26.98 3.37
N PRO A 22 3.40 27.23 3.88
CA PRO A 22 4.66 27.02 3.16
C PRO A 22 4.81 25.57 2.66
N ARG A 23 5.69 25.38 1.67
CA ARG A 23 5.99 24.09 1.02
C ARG A 23 6.13 22.98 2.06
N ALA A 24 5.44 21.87 1.83
CA ALA A 24 5.45 20.73 2.73
C ALA A 24 6.88 20.19 2.90
N ALA A 25 7.29 19.98 4.16
CA ALA A 25 8.60 19.42 4.51
C ALA A 25 8.67 17.91 4.26
N HIS A 26 7.52 17.23 4.23
CA HIS A 26 7.38 15.80 3.99
C HIS A 26 6.15 15.54 3.13
N SER A 27 6.19 14.44 2.39
CA SER A 27 5.09 13.85 1.63
C SER A 27 4.52 12.61 2.32
N ARG A 28 3.36 12.13 1.87
CA ARG A 28 2.85 10.80 2.28
C ARG A 28 3.82 9.67 1.89
N ALA A 29 4.55 9.82 0.79
CA ALA A 29 5.57 8.86 0.37
C ALA A 29 6.74 8.82 1.36
N ASP A 30 7.24 9.97 1.83
CA ASP A 30 8.31 10.03 2.84
C ASP A 30 7.86 9.37 4.15
N ILE A 31 6.60 9.61 4.53
CA ILE A 31 5.98 9.02 5.72
C ILE A 31 5.87 7.50 5.60
N ALA A 32 5.39 7.01 4.47
CA ALA A 32 5.29 5.58 4.19
C ALA A 32 6.67 4.90 4.24
N ALA A 33 7.67 5.49 3.57
CA ALA A 33 9.03 4.96 3.55
C ALA A 33 9.68 4.92 4.94
N ALA A 34 9.43 5.92 5.79
CA ALA A 34 9.90 5.90 7.17
C ALA A 34 9.20 4.81 8.00
N ALA A 35 7.88 4.64 7.84
CA ALA A 35 7.13 3.62 8.54
C ALA A 35 7.50 2.20 8.10
N VAL A 36 7.76 1.97 6.81
CA VAL A 36 8.28 0.71 6.26
C VAL A 36 9.62 0.37 6.90
N ARG A 37 10.58 1.31 6.94
CA ARG A 37 11.89 1.06 7.59
C ARG A 37 11.77 0.69 9.07
N ILE A 38 10.85 1.33 9.79
CA ILE A 38 10.57 0.99 11.19
C ILE A 38 9.97 -0.42 11.28
N ALA A 39 9.01 -0.75 10.41
CA ALA A 39 8.37 -2.05 10.41
C ALA A 39 9.35 -3.20 10.04
N ASP A 40 10.29 -2.94 9.14
CA ASP A 40 11.34 -3.90 8.77
C ASP A 40 12.31 -4.17 9.91
N ALA A 41 12.63 -3.15 10.72
CA ALA A 41 13.55 -3.27 11.85
C ALA A 41 12.89 -3.81 13.12
N ASP A 42 11.71 -3.28 13.47
CA ASP A 42 11.08 -3.45 14.78
C ASP A 42 9.72 -4.17 14.71
N GLY A 43 9.28 -4.57 13.52
CA GLY A 43 7.95 -5.12 13.27
C GLY A 43 6.85 -4.05 13.33
N LEU A 44 5.60 -4.45 13.04
CA LEU A 44 4.44 -3.55 13.06
C LEU A 44 4.20 -2.87 14.40
N GLU A 45 4.62 -3.51 15.50
CA GLU A 45 4.37 -2.97 16.83
C GLU A 45 5.28 -1.77 17.13
N GLY A 46 6.44 -1.70 16.45
CA GLY A 46 7.31 -0.52 16.44
C GLY A 46 6.72 0.66 15.66
N VAL A 47 5.77 0.42 14.76
CA VAL A 47 5.13 1.46 13.95
C VAL A 47 4.08 2.20 14.79
N SER A 48 4.48 3.35 15.31
CA SER A 48 3.58 4.30 15.97
C SER A 48 3.70 5.69 15.33
N MET A 49 2.62 6.48 15.38
CA MET A 49 2.61 7.85 14.86
C MET A 49 3.74 8.71 15.45
N ARG A 50 4.02 8.53 16.75
CA ARG A 50 5.12 9.24 17.42
C ARG A 50 6.49 8.79 16.90
N HIS A 51 6.71 7.47 16.76
CA HIS A 51 7.99 6.94 16.31
C HIS A 51 8.29 7.39 14.87
N VAL A 52 7.30 7.33 13.98
CA VAL A 52 7.43 7.81 12.60
C VAL A 52 7.73 9.31 12.56
N ALA A 53 7.03 10.12 13.35
CA ALA A 53 7.29 11.56 13.43
C ALA A 53 8.72 11.86 13.92
N THR A 54 9.18 11.16 14.95
CA THR A 54 10.57 11.26 15.44
C THR A 54 11.58 10.87 14.37
N ALA A 55 11.34 9.78 13.63
CA ALA A 55 12.22 9.35 12.54
C ALA A 55 12.30 10.35 11.37
N LEU A 56 11.25 11.16 11.18
CA LEU A 56 11.21 12.23 10.18
C LEU A 56 11.67 13.59 10.71
N GLY A 57 11.96 13.72 12.00
CA GLY A 57 12.33 14.99 12.62
C GLY A 57 11.18 16.00 12.70
N CYS A 58 9.92 15.54 12.68
CA CYS A 58 8.74 16.41 12.77
C CYS A 58 7.91 16.13 14.03
N GLY A 59 6.96 17.03 14.33
CA GLY A 59 6.04 16.83 15.45
C GLY A 59 4.92 15.84 15.09
N THR A 60 4.46 15.05 16.06
CA THR A 60 3.36 14.07 15.84
C THR A 60 2.10 14.73 15.29
N MET A 61 1.76 15.95 15.73
CA MET A 61 0.62 16.70 15.17
C MET A 61 0.83 17.08 13.70
N SER A 62 2.06 17.31 13.26
CA SER A 62 2.37 17.53 11.84
C SER A 62 2.08 16.27 11.04
N LEU A 63 2.40 15.09 11.56
CA LEU A 63 2.12 13.80 10.91
C LEU A 63 0.61 13.55 10.72
N TYR A 64 -0.19 13.85 11.73
CA TYR A 64 -1.65 13.72 11.67
C TYR A 64 -2.31 14.60 10.58
N ASN A 65 -1.67 15.68 10.13
CA ASN A 65 -2.17 16.49 9.02
C ASN A 65 -2.06 15.79 7.65
N TYR A 66 -1.17 14.79 7.54
CA TYR A 66 -1.00 13.97 6.34
C TYR A 66 -1.73 12.63 6.45
N VAL A 67 -1.66 12.02 7.64
CA VAL A 67 -2.12 10.67 7.93
C VAL A 67 -2.95 10.67 9.22
N PRO A 68 -4.28 10.85 9.12
CA PRO A 68 -5.12 11.09 10.29
C PRO A 68 -5.28 9.88 11.23
N ARG A 69 -5.08 8.66 10.72
CA ARG A 69 -5.31 7.41 11.46
C ARG A 69 -4.16 6.42 11.26
N LYS A 70 -4.01 5.48 12.19
CA LYS A 70 -2.99 4.42 12.07
C LYS A 70 -3.27 3.50 10.89
N GLU A 71 -4.53 3.25 10.59
CA GLU A 71 -4.97 2.45 9.45
C GLU A 71 -4.62 3.13 8.12
N ASP A 72 -4.72 4.46 8.06
CA ASP A 72 -4.30 5.23 6.88
C ASP A 72 -2.78 5.10 6.67
N LEU A 73 -1.99 5.00 7.75
CA LEU A 73 -0.54 4.76 7.65
C LEU A 73 -0.23 3.37 7.10
N TYR A 74 -0.95 2.34 7.57
CA TYR A 74 -0.79 0.98 7.07
C TYR A 74 -1.15 0.88 5.59
N GLU A 75 -2.19 1.57 5.14
CA GLU A 75 -2.56 1.62 3.73
C GLU A 75 -1.44 2.25 2.87
N LEU A 76 -0.83 3.34 3.35
CA LEU A 76 0.31 3.96 2.67
C LEU A 76 1.55 3.05 2.64
N MET A 77 1.82 2.31 3.72
CA MET A 77 2.91 1.34 3.77
C MET A 77 2.71 0.20 2.76
N VAL A 78 1.50 -0.37 2.70
CA VAL A 78 1.16 -1.43 1.74
C VAL A 78 1.27 -0.94 0.31
N ASP A 79 0.81 0.27 0.01
CA ASP A 79 0.95 0.85 -1.33
C ASP A 79 2.41 1.07 -1.72
N ALA A 80 3.24 1.58 -0.80
CA ALA A 80 4.66 1.78 -1.04
C ALA A 80 5.38 0.46 -1.40
N ILE A 81 5.12 -0.62 -0.65
CA ILE A 81 5.67 -1.96 -0.95
C ILE A 81 5.07 -2.54 -2.23
N SER A 82 3.79 -2.30 -2.51
CA SER A 82 3.17 -2.72 -3.78
C SER A 82 3.88 -2.07 -4.98
N GLY A 83 4.42 -0.86 -4.79
CA GLY A 83 5.24 -0.15 -5.78
C GLY A 83 6.52 -0.88 -6.19
N GLU A 84 7.04 -1.78 -5.35
CA GLU A 84 8.24 -2.58 -5.64
C GLU A 84 7.99 -3.76 -6.58
N HIS A 85 6.73 -4.08 -6.92
CA HIS A 85 6.47 -5.08 -7.95
C HIS A 85 6.89 -4.55 -9.33
N ASP A 86 7.81 -5.27 -9.97
CA ASP A 86 8.17 -5.01 -11.35
C ASP A 86 7.01 -5.42 -12.25
N SER A 87 6.66 -4.57 -13.20
CA SER A 87 5.79 -4.97 -14.31
C SER A 87 6.67 -5.40 -15.48
N TRP A 88 6.27 -6.46 -16.19
CA TRP A 88 6.90 -6.91 -17.43
C TRP A 88 5.85 -7.11 -18.51
N GLU A 89 6.29 -7.25 -19.76
CA GLU A 89 5.42 -7.68 -20.85
C GLU A 89 5.13 -9.18 -20.70
N PRO A 90 3.87 -9.61 -20.51
CA PRO A 90 3.56 -11.02 -20.33
C PRO A 90 3.95 -11.87 -21.54
N THR A 91 4.33 -13.11 -21.28
CA THR A 91 4.85 -14.04 -22.28
C THR A 91 3.77 -14.69 -23.14
N GLY A 92 2.51 -14.64 -22.68
CA GLY A 92 1.38 -15.38 -23.24
C GLY A 92 1.15 -16.75 -22.57
N ASP A 93 2.10 -17.25 -21.77
CA ASP A 93 1.88 -18.38 -20.86
C ASP A 93 1.44 -17.88 -19.49
N TRP A 94 0.13 -17.80 -19.29
CA TRP A 94 -0.47 -17.28 -18.05
C TRP A 94 0.04 -18.00 -16.80
N ARG A 95 0.37 -19.30 -16.88
CA ARG A 95 0.86 -20.05 -15.71
C ARG A 95 2.26 -19.60 -15.35
N ALA A 96 3.14 -19.47 -16.34
CA ALA A 96 4.51 -19.00 -16.13
C ALA A 96 4.53 -17.55 -15.60
N ASP A 97 3.69 -16.68 -16.18
CA ASP A 97 3.59 -15.28 -15.76
C ASP A 97 3.03 -15.15 -14.33
N MET A 98 1.94 -15.85 -13.99
CA MET A 98 1.40 -15.84 -12.63
C MET A 98 2.36 -16.48 -11.61
N LEU A 99 3.15 -17.49 -12.01
CA LEU A 99 4.19 -18.05 -11.14
C LEU A 99 5.29 -17.01 -10.86
N ARG A 100 5.66 -16.18 -11.85
CA ARG A 100 6.60 -15.07 -11.65
C ARG A 100 6.04 -14.00 -10.71
N VAL A 101 4.76 -13.64 -10.87
CA VAL A 101 4.05 -12.75 -9.92
C VAL A 101 4.16 -13.32 -8.50
N ALA A 102 3.80 -14.59 -8.31
CA ALA A 102 3.84 -15.25 -7.00
C ALA A 102 5.26 -15.27 -6.38
N HIS A 103 6.30 -15.48 -7.20
CA HIS A 103 7.69 -15.41 -6.73
C HIS A 103 8.09 -14.01 -6.28
N GLN A 104 7.70 -12.95 -7.00
CA GLN A 104 7.94 -11.57 -6.57
C GLN A 104 7.22 -11.24 -5.27
N THR A 105 5.92 -11.57 -5.16
CA THR A 105 5.15 -11.36 -3.93
C THR A 105 5.77 -12.11 -2.75
N ARG A 106 6.20 -13.36 -2.96
CA ARG A 106 6.91 -14.14 -1.92
C ARG A 106 8.23 -13.47 -1.53
N ALA A 107 9.01 -12.95 -2.48
CA ALA A 107 10.25 -12.25 -2.19
C ALA A 107 10.00 -10.97 -1.36
N LEU A 108 8.94 -10.22 -1.68
CA LEU A 108 8.51 -9.06 -0.89
C LEU A 108 8.11 -9.44 0.53
N MET A 109 7.35 -10.51 0.72
CA MET A 109 6.98 -10.99 2.06
C MET A 109 8.21 -11.41 2.89
N HIS A 110 9.26 -11.93 2.25
CA HIS A 110 10.53 -12.22 2.95
C HIS A 110 11.30 -10.97 3.31
N ARG A 111 11.30 -9.94 2.45
CA ARG A 111 11.92 -8.64 2.75
C ARG A 111 11.17 -7.85 3.82
N HIS A 112 9.84 -7.97 3.82
CA HIS A 112 8.92 -7.26 4.71
C HIS A 112 8.03 -8.25 5.48
N PRO A 113 8.55 -8.93 6.52
CA PRO A 113 7.84 -10.02 7.22
C PRO A 113 6.52 -9.61 7.88
N TRP A 114 6.31 -8.31 8.06
CA TRP A 114 5.06 -7.75 8.56
C TRP A 114 3.94 -7.70 7.53
N LEU A 115 4.26 -7.73 6.23
CA LEU A 115 3.31 -7.55 5.13
C LEU A 115 2.10 -8.51 5.21
N PRO A 116 2.27 -9.83 5.47
CA PRO A 116 1.12 -10.75 5.54
C PRO A 116 0.08 -10.39 6.60
N ARG A 117 0.48 -9.67 7.67
CA ARG A 117 -0.45 -9.22 8.73
C ARG A 117 -1.31 -8.03 8.27
N LEU A 118 -0.91 -7.32 7.21
CA LEU A 118 -1.63 -6.20 6.61
C LEU A 118 -2.31 -6.57 5.28
N MET A 119 -2.15 -7.79 4.77
CA MET A 119 -2.87 -8.29 3.60
C MET A 119 -4.32 -8.66 3.95
N SER A 120 -5.11 -7.64 4.28
CA SER A 120 -6.56 -7.73 4.50
C SER A 120 -7.30 -7.09 3.33
N PRO A 121 -8.52 -7.55 2.96
CA PRO A 121 -9.33 -6.93 1.91
C PRO A 121 -9.59 -5.43 2.10
N VAL A 122 -9.40 -4.93 3.32
CA VAL A 122 -9.54 -3.52 3.68
C VAL A 122 -8.47 -2.63 3.02
N TYR A 123 -7.30 -3.18 2.67
CA TYR A 123 -6.14 -2.43 2.14
C TYR A 123 -5.90 -2.63 0.63
N GLY A 124 -6.94 -2.95 -0.14
CA GLY A 124 -6.80 -3.47 -1.51
C GLY A 124 -6.93 -2.47 -2.67
N PHE A 125 -7.29 -1.20 -2.42
CA PHE A 125 -7.60 -0.24 -3.49
C PHE A 125 -6.72 1.01 -3.44
N SER A 126 -5.41 0.82 -3.35
CA SER A 126 -4.41 1.88 -3.46
C SER A 126 -3.78 1.92 -4.87
N PRO A 127 -3.16 3.04 -5.31
CA PRO A 127 -2.66 3.18 -6.68
C PRO A 127 -1.70 2.09 -7.16
N ASN A 128 -0.69 1.74 -6.35
CA ASN A 128 0.27 0.70 -6.71
C ASN A 128 -0.32 -0.71 -6.56
N ALA A 129 -1.19 -0.93 -5.57
CA ALA A 129 -1.91 -2.20 -5.44
C ALA A 129 -2.83 -2.45 -6.65
N LEU A 130 -3.48 -1.40 -7.16
CA LEU A 130 -4.28 -1.45 -8.39
C LEU A 130 -3.43 -1.73 -9.62
N ARG A 131 -2.25 -1.08 -9.75
CA ARG A 131 -1.31 -1.38 -10.84
C ARG A 131 -0.85 -2.84 -10.80
N TYR A 132 -0.55 -3.35 -9.60
CA TYR A 132 -0.19 -4.75 -9.39
C TYR A 132 -1.34 -5.70 -9.78
N LEU A 133 -2.57 -5.39 -9.35
CA LEU A 133 -3.76 -6.16 -9.71
C LEU A 133 -3.99 -6.17 -11.22
N GLU A 134 -3.89 -5.01 -11.86
CA GLU A 134 -4.01 -4.88 -13.32
C GLU A 134 -2.97 -5.76 -14.02
N HIS A 135 -1.72 -5.74 -13.57
CA HIS A 135 -0.69 -6.59 -14.14
C HIS A 135 -1.01 -8.09 -14.00
N CYS A 136 -1.57 -8.51 -12.86
CA CYS A 136 -2.04 -9.89 -12.68
C CYS A 136 -3.18 -10.24 -13.65
N LEU A 137 -4.10 -9.31 -13.89
CA LEU A 137 -5.19 -9.50 -14.85
C LEU A 137 -4.66 -9.62 -16.29
N VAL A 138 -3.70 -8.78 -16.70
CA VAL A 138 -3.06 -8.90 -18.02
C VAL A 138 -2.31 -10.24 -18.17
N CYS A 139 -1.63 -10.71 -17.11
CA CYS A 139 -1.00 -12.04 -17.14
C CYS A 139 -2.01 -13.18 -17.33
N LEU A 140 -3.25 -12.99 -16.87
CA LEU A 140 -4.34 -13.96 -17.01
C LEU A 140 -5.16 -13.81 -18.30
N ASP A 141 -4.94 -12.77 -19.10
CA ASP A 141 -5.70 -12.52 -20.34
C ASP A 141 -5.70 -13.71 -21.33
N PRO A 142 -4.61 -14.48 -21.49
CA PRO A 142 -4.61 -15.68 -22.35
C PRO A 142 -5.43 -16.86 -21.81
N LEU A 143 -5.89 -16.82 -20.56
CA LEU A 143 -6.69 -17.89 -19.96
C LEU A 143 -8.14 -17.82 -20.47
N ASP A 144 -8.53 -18.83 -21.24
CA ASP A 144 -9.93 -19.03 -21.64
C ASP A 144 -10.74 -19.65 -20.49
N ALA A 145 -11.26 -18.80 -19.59
CA ALA A 145 -12.12 -19.20 -18.48
C ALA A 145 -13.27 -18.19 -18.30
N SER A 146 -14.44 -18.69 -17.91
CA SER A 146 -15.58 -17.81 -17.62
C SER A 146 -15.39 -17.12 -16.26
N TYR A 147 -15.97 -15.92 -16.11
CA TYR A 147 -16.01 -15.23 -14.82
C TYR A 147 -16.62 -16.13 -13.74
N GLY A 148 -15.94 -16.24 -12.59
CA GLY A 148 -16.37 -17.10 -11.49
C GLY A 148 -15.90 -18.56 -11.60
N THR A 149 -15.11 -18.90 -12.62
CA THR A 149 -14.42 -20.20 -12.69
C THR A 149 -13.52 -20.36 -11.46
N LYS A 150 -13.76 -21.41 -10.68
CA LYS A 150 -12.88 -21.78 -9.57
C LYS A 150 -11.68 -22.52 -10.14
N MET A 151 -10.48 -22.10 -9.78
CA MET A 151 -9.27 -22.88 -10.03
C MET A 151 -9.12 -23.86 -8.87
N GLU A 152 -9.35 -25.16 -9.14
CA GLU A 152 -9.12 -26.26 -8.21
C GLU A 152 -7.68 -26.78 -8.27
#